data_AF-A0A5E4R726-F1
#
_entry.id   AF-A0A5E4R726-F1
#
_cell.length_a   1.000
_cell.length_b   1.000
_cell.length_c   1.000
_cell.angle_alpha   90.00
_cell.angle_beta   90.00
_cell.angle_gamma   90.00
#
_symmetry.space_group_name_H-M   'P 1'
#
loop_
_entity.id
_entity.type
_entity.pdbx_description
1 polymer ?
#
loop_
_entity_poly.entity_id
_entity_poly.type
_entity_poly.pdbx_seq_one_letter_code
_entity_poly.pdbx_strand_id
1 'polypeptide(L)'
;MDGARQPRVSEEGSGREEVDAPGSLQHINIVEILGYSWDHGSDVLIVMEYLEEGSLNYYLKFQGDKLRISHLLKYAPESAVEPWHFSTKSDVWSYGVTAWEIFTRARHEVPRFDVERPRERAACFQIPEGCPSEIFRHLMKDCWALDPNMRPKFIDLIHMCKRFIDEYK
;
A
#
# COMPACT_ATOMS: atom_id res chain seq x y z
N MET A 1 5.23 -49.76 22.73
CA MET A 1 4.45 -48.72 23.40
C MET A 1 5.45 -47.73 23.96
N ASP A 2 5.72 -46.66 23.24
CA ASP A 2 6.34 -45.47 23.83
C ASP A 2 5.77 -44.27 23.09
N GLY A 3 4.96 -43.51 23.83
CA GLY A 3 4.11 -42.46 23.30
C GLY A 3 4.90 -41.19 23.04
N ALA A 4 4.87 -40.75 21.79
CA ALA A 4 5.31 -39.42 21.39
C ALA A 4 4.50 -38.36 22.15
N ARG A 5 5.16 -37.66 23.06
CA ARG A 5 4.57 -36.55 23.82
C ARG A 5 4.78 -35.27 23.00
N GLN A 6 3.71 -34.79 22.36
CA GLN A 6 3.68 -33.46 21.72
C GLN A 6 3.94 -32.37 22.77
N PRO A 7 4.80 -31.37 22.51
CA PRO A 7 4.86 -30.17 23.34
C PRO A 7 3.73 -29.22 22.95
N ARG A 8 3.08 -28.66 23.98
CA ARG A 8 1.99 -27.69 23.90
C ARG A 8 2.48 -26.40 23.27
N VAL A 9 1.70 -25.86 22.34
CA VAL A 9 1.87 -24.51 21.79
C VAL A 9 1.41 -23.52 22.85
N SER A 10 2.34 -22.74 23.39
CA SER A 10 2.06 -21.53 24.16
C SER A 10 2.01 -20.31 23.23
N GLU A 11 0.99 -19.49 23.44
CA GLU A 11 0.69 -18.23 22.77
C GLU A 11 1.78 -17.18 23.05
N GLU A 12 2.41 -16.65 22.00
CA GLU A 12 3.03 -15.32 21.96
C GLU A 12 3.23 -14.95 20.48
N GLY A 13 2.67 -13.81 20.07
CA GLY A 13 2.27 -13.51 18.69
C GLY A 13 3.18 -12.59 17.88
N SER A 14 2.59 -12.09 16.78
CA SER A 14 3.07 -11.15 15.75
C SER A 14 3.58 -11.77 14.44
N GLY A 15 4.46 -12.77 14.46
CA GLY A 15 5.11 -13.27 13.23
C GLY A 15 4.37 -14.37 12.44
N ARG A 16 3.24 -14.89 12.93
CA ARG A 16 2.59 -16.09 12.36
C ARG A 16 1.55 -15.79 11.28
N GLU A 17 0.94 -14.61 11.27
CA GLU A 17 -0.17 -14.30 10.36
C GLU A 17 0.25 -14.17 8.89
N GLU A 18 1.46 -13.67 8.61
CA GLU A 18 2.00 -13.54 7.24
C GLU A 18 2.50 -14.88 6.68
N VAL A 19 2.79 -15.84 7.57
CA VAL A 19 3.53 -17.07 7.28
C VAL A 19 2.61 -18.29 7.15
N ASP A 20 1.39 -18.24 7.68
CA ASP A 20 0.41 -19.35 7.63
C ASP A 20 -0.44 -19.40 6.34
N ALA A 21 -0.15 -18.56 5.33
CA ALA A 21 -0.89 -18.53 4.06
C ALA A 21 -0.06 -18.71 2.77
N PRO A 22 1.04 -19.52 2.71
CA PRO A 22 1.74 -19.76 1.46
C PRO A 22 0.79 -20.47 0.49
N GLY A 23 0.28 -19.72 -0.50
CA GLY A 23 -0.57 -20.22 -1.58
C GLY A 23 -1.98 -19.64 -1.70
N SER A 24 -2.50 -18.82 -0.78
CA SER A 24 -3.89 -18.32 -0.89
C SER A 24 -4.05 -17.07 -1.76
N LEU A 25 -2.97 -16.32 -2.00
CA LEU A 25 -2.97 -15.06 -2.77
C LEU A 25 -1.92 -15.14 -3.89
N GLN A 26 -2.28 -15.79 -5.00
CA GLN A 26 -1.46 -15.81 -6.22
C GLN A 26 -2.04 -14.86 -7.26
N HIS A 27 -1.30 -13.80 -7.59
CA HIS A 27 -1.70 -12.84 -8.61
C HIS A 27 -0.47 -12.13 -9.19
N ILE A 28 -0.47 -11.85 -10.49
CA ILE A 28 0.65 -11.21 -11.22
C ILE A 28 1.10 -9.85 -10.66
N ASN A 29 0.25 -9.19 -9.87
CA ASN A 29 0.53 -7.89 -9.26
C ASN A 29 0.76 -7.98 -7.73
N ILE A 30 1.00 -9.17 -7.18
CA ILE A 30 1.28 -9.40 -5.75
C ILE A 30 2.56 -10.23 -5.66
N VAL A 31 3.47 -9.81 -4.79
CA VAL A 31 4.75 -10.51 -4.57
C VAL A 31 4.48 -11.91 -4.01
N GLU A 32 5.02 -12.93 -4.68
CA GLU A 32 4.89 -14.32 -4.24
C GLU A 32 5.78 -14.60 -3.02
N ILE A 33 5.17 -15.11 -1.95
CA ILE A 33 5.88 -15.68 -0.80
C ILE A 33 6.23 -17.12 -1.16
N LEU A 34 7.52 -17.40 -1.30
CA LEU A 34 8.06 -18.71 -1.67
C LEU A 34 8.18 -19.65 -0.47
N GLY A 35 8.36 -19.10 0.73
CA GLY A 35 8.45 -19.87 1.96
C GLY A 35 8.96 -19.05 3.14
N TYR A 36 9.31 -19.75 4.20
CA TYR A 36 9.85 -19.16 5.41
C TYR A 36 10.88 -20.08 6.03
N SER A 37 11.80 -19.51 6.80
CA SER A 37 12.80 -20.23 7.59
C SER A 37 12.76 -19.71 9.02
N TRP A 38 12.96 -20.60 9.99
CA TRP A 38 13.08 -20.23 11.39
C TRP A 38 14.24 -21.02 12.01
N ASP A 39 14.99 -20.38 12.91
CA ASP A 39 15.96 -21.06 13.78
C ASP A 39 15.44 -21.06 15.22
N HIS A 40 15.99 -21.89 16.10
CA HIS A 40 15.66 -22.00 17.53
C HIS A 40 15.98 -20.74 18.38
N GLY A 41 16.13 -19.58 17.73
CA GLY A 41 16.28 -18.27 18.33
C GLY A 41 15.51 -17.22 17.52
N SER A 42 14.19 -17.16 17.73
CA SER A 42 13.26 -16.02 17.52
C SER A 42 13.12 -15.36 16.14
N ASP A 43 14.07 -15.51 15.22
CA ASP A 43 14.04 -14.80 13.94
C ASP A 43 13.36 -15.65 12.86
N VAL A 44 12.25 -15.13 12.33
CA VAL A 44 11.56 -15.68 11.17
C VAL A 44 12.05 -14.94 9.93
N LEU A 45 12.58 -15.69 8.97
CA LEU A 45 12.94 -15.17 7.65
C LEU A 45 11.84 -15.52 6.66
N ILE A 46 11.30 -14.52 5.96
CA ILE A 46 10.36 -14.72 4.86
C ILE A 46 11.17 -14.74 3.55
N VAL A 47 10.99 -15.80 2.76
CA VAL A 47 11.57 -15.95 1.43
C VAL A 47 10.51 -15.58 0.41
N MET A 48 10.78 -14.57 -0.41
CA MET A 48 9.88 -14.06 -1.45
C MET A 48 10.56 -14.13 -2.82
N GLU A 49 9.77 -13.99 -3.88
CA GLU A 49 10.33 -13.78 -5.22
C GLU A 49 11.23 -12.54 -5.27
N TYR A 50 12.22 -12.59 -6.17
CA TYR A 50 13.13 -11.49 -6.40
C TYR A 50 12.61 -10.60 -7.54
N LEU A 51 12.42 -9.31 -7.26
CA LEU A 51 12.06 -8.30 -8.27
C LEU A 51 13.33 -7.54 -8.71
N GLU A 52 13.81 -7.81 -9.92
CA GLU A 52 15.08 -7.27 -10.45
C GLU A 52 15.17 -5.73 -10.41
N GLU A 53 14.06 -5.06 -10.72
CA GLU A 53 13.98 -3.58 -10.78
C GLU A 53 13.78 -2.92 -9.41
N GLY A 54 13.68 -3.73 -8.34
CA GLY A 54 13.49 -3.25 -6.98
C GLY A 54 12.16 -2.51 -6.76
N SER A 55 12.14 -1.60 -5.79
CA SER A 55 10.89 -0.90 -5.43
C SER A 55 10.47 0.14 -6.48
N LEU A 56 9.17 0.26 -6.74
CA LEU A 56 8.61 1.31 -7.62
C LEU A 56 9.11 2.70 -7.23
N ASN A 57 9.22 2.99 -5.94
CA ASN A 57 9.64 4.31 -5.51
C ASN A 57 11.14 4.52 -5.71
N TYR A 58 11.98 3.48 -5.60
CA TYR A 58 13.35 3.54 -6.11
C TYR A 58 13.34 3.80 -7.62
N TYR A 59 12.54 3.09 -8.42
CA TYR A 59 12.46 3.32 -9.87
C TYR A 59 12.05 4.77 -10.22
N LEU A 60 11.04 5.31 -9.55
CA LEU A 60 10.58 6.70 -9.74
C LEU A 60 11.64 7.72 -9.24
N LYS A 61 12.35 7.40 -8.16
CA LYS A 61 13.34 8.29 -7.50
C LYS A 61 14.79 8.03 -7.83
N PHE A 62 15.21 7.01 -8.54
CA PHE A 62 16.62 6.88 -8.94
C PHE A 62 16.89 7.55 -10.28
N GLN A 63 16.00 8.50 -10.64
CA GLN A 63 16.33 9.80 -11.21
C GLN A 63 16.31 10.99 -10.20
N GLY A 64 16.49 10.77 -8.88
CA GLY A 64 16.46 11.77 -7.78
C GLY A 64 16.16 11.24 -6.35
N ASP A 65 17.21 10.72 -5.66
CA ASP A 65 17.43 10.32 -4.25
C ASP A 65 16.37 9.80 -3.23
N LYS A 66 16.84 8.74 -2.51
CA LYS A 66 16.52 8.09 -1.20
C LYS A 66 15.09 8.05 -0.64
N LEU A 67 14.70 6.85 -0.18
CA LEU A 67 13.50 6.58 0.61
C LEU A 67 13.84 6.07 1.99
N ARG A 68 13.11 6.60 2.97
CA ARG A 68 12.97 5.99 4.30
C ARG A 68 11.56 5.39 4.37
N ILE A 69 11.45 4.17 4.88
CA ILE A 69 10.18 3.42 5.01
C ILE A 69 9.13 4.22 5.80
N SER A 70 9.57 5.02 6.78
CA SER A 70 8.71 5.93 7.55
C SER A 70 8.05 7.04 6.73
N HIS A 71 8.49 7.31 5.49
CA HIS A 71 7.86 8.28 4.58
C HIS A 71 6.91 7.64 3.56
N LEU A 72 6.87 6.31 3.48
CA LEU A 72 6.09 5.57 2.47
C LEU A 72 4.66 5.28 2.92
N LEU A 73 4.43 5.14 4.23
CA LEU A 73 3.12 4.81 4.76
C LEU A 73 2.27 6.07 4.92
N LYS A 74 1.44 6.32 3.90
CA LYS A 74 0.58 7.49 3.79
C LYS A 74 -0.85 7.07 4.06
N TYR A 75 -1.12 6.87 5.35
CA TYR A 75 -2.38 6.38 5.85
C TYR A 75 -3.56 7.32 5.57
N ALA A 76 -4.74 6.71 5.43
CA ALA A 76 -6.01 7.41 5.48
C ALA A 76 -6.24 8.02 6.89
N PRO A 77 -7.04 9.09 7.02
CA PRO A 77 -7.23 9.73 8.32
C PRO A 77 -7.68 8.79 9.43
N GLU A 78 -8.62 7.89 9.13
CA GLU A 78 -9.14 6.90 10.08
C GLU A 78 -8.13 5.82 10.48
N SER A 79 -7.07 5.63 9.71
CA SER A 79 -6.03 4.62 9.98
C SER A 79 -4.82 5.18 10.74
N ALA A 80 -4.80 6.49 10.98
CA ALA A 80 -3.65 7.21 11.49
C ALA A 80 -3.86 7.81 12.89
N VAL A 81 -5.06 7.69 13.44
CA VAL A 81 -5.40 8.06 14.82
C VAL A 81 -6.06 6.88 15.53
N GLU A 82 -5.88 6.78 16.84
CA GLU A 82 -6.56 5.75 17.64
C GLU A 82 -8.06 6.07 17.82
N PRO A 83 -8.95 5.05 17.76
CA PRO A 83 -8.64 3.66 17.42
C PRO A 83 -8.31 3.51 15.93
N TRP A 84 -7.27 2.73 15.60
CA TRP A 84 -6.83 2.57 14.22
C TRP A 84 -7.85 1.76 13.41
N HIS A 85 -8.37 2.34 12.33
CA HIS A 85 -9.30 1.64 11.44
C HIS A 85 -8.64 1.35 10.10
N PHE A 86 -8.42 0.07 9.81
CA PHE A 86 -7.93 -0.41 8.52
C PHE A 86 -9.05 -1.11 7.76
N SER A 87 -9.16 -0.81 6.47
CA SER A 87 -10.17 -1.39 5.59
C SER A 87 -9.76 -1.27 4.13
N THR A 88 -10.47 -1.96 3.22
CA THR A 88 -10.30 -1.73 1.78
C THR A 88 -10.48 -0.25 1.40
N LYS A 89 -11.25 0.54 2.15
CA LYS A 89 -11.40 1.98 1.88
C LYS A 89 -10.16 2.79 2.29
N SER A 90 -9.45 2.41 3.35
CA SER A 90 -8.16 3.03 3.68
C SER A 90 -7.09 2.67 2.65
N ASP A 91 -7.17 1.48 2.05
CA ASP A 91 -6.28 1.09 0.95
C ASP A 91 -6.54 1.90 -0.32
N VAL A 92 -7.81 2.24 -0.60
CA VAL A 92 -8.17 3.13 -1.72
C VAL A 92 -7.55 4.52 -1.53
N TRP A 93 -7.49 5.04 -0.31
CA TRP A 93 -6.78 6.29 -0.03
C TRP A 93 -5.30 6.17 -0.40
N SER A 94 -4.63 5.13 0.11
CA SER A 94 -3.23 4.86 -0.16
C SER A 94 -2.96 4.69 -1.67
N TYR A 95 -3.88 4.04 -2.40
CA TYR A 95 -3.82 3.94 -3.86
C TYR A 95 -3.85 5.31 -4.55
N GLY A 96 -4.75 6.21 -4.14
CA GLY A 96 -4.79 7.57 -4.69
C GLY A 96 -3.47 8.32 -4.47
N VAL A 97 -2.84 8.12 -3.31
CA VAL A 97 -1.52 8.66 -3.01
C VAL A 97 -0.43 8.07 -3.91
N THR A 98 -0.42 6.75 -4.10
CA THR A 98 0.49 6.07 -5.04
C THR A 98 0.31 6.57 -6.47
N ALA A 99 -0.93 6.74 -6.93
CA ALA A 99 -1.22 7.31 -8.25
C ALA A 99 -0.64 8.73 -8.36
N TRP A 100 -0.84 9.58 -7.36
CA TRP A 100 -0.23 10.91 -7.36
C TRP A 100 1.30 10.88 -7.39
N GLU A 101 1.94 9.95 -6.66
CA GLU A 101 3.40 9.76 -6.73
C GLU A 101 3.87 9.34 -8.12
N ILE A 102 3.13 8.48 -8.80
CA ILE A 102 3.43 8.07 -10.19
C ILE A 102 3.38 9.30 -11.11
N PHE A 103 2.30 10.09 -11.06
CA PHE A 103 2.14 11.26 -11.92
C PHE A 103 3.12 12.39 -11.62
N THR A 104 3.54 12.53 -10.36
CA THR A 104 4.60 13.48 -9.97
C THR A 104 6.02 12.92 -10.12
N ARG A 105 6.15 11.65 -10.53
CA ARG A 105 7.42 10.90 -10.58
C ARG A 105 8.19 10.96 -9.26
N ALA A 106 7.46 10.95 -8.14
CA ALA A 106 7.99 11.08 -6.78
C ALA A 106 8.91 12.31 -6.56
N ARG A 107 8.81 13.35 -7.42
CA ARG A 107 9.62 14.59 -7.32
C ARG A 107 9.17 15.51 -6.20
N HIS A 108 7.93 15.33 -5.74
CA HIS A 108 7.35 16.11 -4.66
C HIS A 108 7.17 15.23 -3.43
N GLU A 109 7.54 15.76 -2.27
CA GLU A 109 7.18 15.12 -1.00
C GLU A 109 5.66 15.09 -0.88
N VAL A 110 5.11 13.96 -0.47
CA VAL A 110 3.68 13.94 -0.14
C VAL A 110 3.45 14.83 1.07
N PRO A 111 2.41 15.70 1.02
CA PRO A 111 2.06 16.55 2.14
C PRO A 111 2.01 15.76 3.46
N ARG A 112 2.68 16.32 4.48
CA ARG A 112 2.71 15.71 5.82
C ARG A 112 1.29 15.55 6.35
N PHE A 113 1.06 14.46 7.07
CA PHE A 113 -0.22 14.25 7.70
C PHE A 113 -0.32 15.02 9.01
N ASP A 114 -1.10 16.09 9.01
CA ASP A 114 -1.61 16.64 10.25
C ASP A 114 -2.91 15.89 10.61
N VAL A 115 -2.78 15.00 11.59
CA VAL A 115 -3.90 14.21 12.17
C VAL A 115 -5.03 15.11 12.67
N GLU A 116 -4.71 16.31 13.14
CA GLU A 116 -5.68 17.27 13.68
C GLU A 116 -6.44 18.01 12.58
N ARG A 117 -5.95 17.96 11.32
CA ARG A 117 -6.48 18.73 10.19
C ARG A 117 -6.65 17.88 8.92
N PRO A 118 -7.46 16.81 8.97
CA PRO A 118 -7.60 15.87 7.86
C PRO A 118 -8.19 16.51 6.59
N ARG A 119 -9.02 17.55 6.74
CA ARG A 119 -9.61 18.31 5.62
C ARG A 119 -8.55 19.04 4.80
N GLU A 120 -7.54 19.58 5.49
CA GLU A 120 -6.48 20.35 4.83
C GLU A 120 -5.66 19.42 3.94
N ARG A 121 -5.39 18.18 4.38
CA ARG A 121 -4.59 17.21 3.61
C ARG A 121 -5.17 16.78 2.27
N ALA A 122 -6.47 16.45 2.19
CA ALA A 122 -7.08 16.06 0.90
C ALA A 122 -7.00 17.21 -0.12
N ALA A 123 -6.95 18.45 0.36
CA ALA A 123 -6.77 19.65 -0.47
C ALA A 123 -5.28 20.01 -0.71
N CYS A 124 -4.32 19.44 0.04
CA CYS A 124 -2.89 19.72 -0.10
C CYS A 124 -2.26 19.10 -1.35
N PHE A 125 -2.88 18.10 -1.97
CA PHE A 125 -2.35 17.49 -3.18
C PHE A 125 -2.52 18.44 -4.36
N GLN A 126 -1.40 18.98 -4.86
CA GLN A 126 -1.39 19.74 -6.11
C GLN A 126 -1.74 18.83 -7.29
N ILE A 127 -2.33 19.41 -8.33
CA ILE A 127 -2.53 18.72 -9.61
C ILE A 127 -1.15 18.55 -10.26
N PRO A 128 -0.71 17.31 -10.59
CA PRO A 128 0.58 17.11 -11.25
C PRO A 128 0.61 17.79 -12.61
N GLU A 129 1.76 18.37 -12.98
CA GLU A 129 1.93 19.05 -14.27
C GLU A 129 1.67 18.08 -15.44
N GLY A 130 0.85 18.51 -16.41
CA GLY A 130 0.47 17.68 -17.55
C GLY A 130 -0.50 16.55 -17.23
N CYS A 131 -0.97 16.42 -15.99
CA CYS A 131 -2.01 15.44 -15.63
C CYS A 131 -3.38 15.92 -16.11
N PRO A 132 -4.11 15.13 -16.93
CA PRO A 132 -5.48 15.44 -17.30
C PRO A 132 -6.38 15.62 -16.08
N SER A 133 -7.25 16.64 -16.11
CA SER A 133 -8.14 16.98 -15.00
C SER A 133 -9.03 15.82 -14.58
N GLU A 134 -9.47 15.01 -15.54
CA GLU A 134 -10.30 13.83 -15.31
C GLU A 134 -9.56 12.72 -14.56
N ILE A 135 -8.28 12.52 -14.86
CA ILE A 135 -7.45 11.55 -14.13
C ILE A 135 -7.24 12.03 -12.70
N PHE A 136 -6.83 13.29 -12.52
CA PHE A 136 -6.64 13.85 -11.18
C PHE A 136 -7.93 13.77 -10.36
N ARG A 137 -9.07 14.15 -10.95
CA ARG A 137 -10.37 14.15 -10.27
C ARG A 137 -10.80 12.73 -9.88
N HIS A 138 -10.84 11.81 -10.85
CA HIS A 138 -11.47 10.51 -10.65
C HIS A 138 -10.56 9.42 -10.11
N LEU A 139 -9.26 9.47 -10.42
CA LEU A 139 -8.31 8.45 -9.99
C LEU A 139 -7.61 8.82 -8.67
N MET A 140 -7.49 10.12 -8.37
CA MET A 140 -6.77 10.59 -7.18
C MET A 140 -7.71 11.26 -6.18
N LYS A 141 -8.38 12.36 -6.57
CA LYS A 141 -9.16 13.18 -5.65
C LYS A 141 -10.34 12.42 -5.03
N ASP A 142 -11.06 11.61 -5.82
CA ASP A 142 -12.15 10.78 -5.32
C ASP A 142 -11.67 9.71 -4.32
N CYS A 143 -10.43 9.22 -4.45
CA CYS A 143 -9.80 8.30 -3.48
C CYS A 143 -9.54 8.96 -2.13
N TRP A 144 -9.38 10.29 -2.10
CA TRP A 144 -9.13 11.07 -0.88
C TRP A 144 -10.39 11.69 -0.27
N ALA A 145 -11.57 11.14 -0.57
CA ALA A 145 -12.78 11.52 0.12
C ALA A 145 -12.65 11.24 1.64
N LEU A 146 -13.02 12.21 2.45
CA LEU A 146 -12.94 12.10 3.92
C LEU A 146 -13.88 11.02 4.45
N ASP A 147 -15.09 10.94 3.90
CA ASP A 147 -15.99 9.82 4.14
C ASP A 147 -15.48 8.59 3.35
N PRO A 148 -15.06 7.50 4.03
CA PRO A 148 -14.59 6.29 3.36
C PRO A 148 -15.63 5.67 2.42
N ASN A 149 -16.93 5.89 2.65
CA ASN A 149 -17.99 5.35 1.82
C ASN A 149 -18.05 6.03 0.45
N MET A 150 -17.65 7.30 0.37
CA MET A 150 -17.61 8.08 -0.86
C MET A 150 -16.41 7.74 -1.75
N ARG A 151 -15.41 7.02 -1.22
CA ARG A 151 -14.26 6.56 -2.00
C ARG A 151 -14.69 5.46 -2.99
N PRO A 152 -14.14 5.43 -4.22
CA PRO A 152 -14.45 4.40 -5.21
C PRO A 152 -14.03 3.01 -4.73
N LYS A 153 -14.58 1.95 -5.32
CA LYS A 153 -14.10 0.59 -5.10
C LYS A 153 -12.94 0.31 -6.06
N PHE A 154 -12.08 -0.65 -5.73
CA PHE A 154 -11.00 -1.07 -6.64
C PHE A 154 -11.50 -1.53 -8.01
N ILE A 155 -12.68 -2.15 -8.10
CA ILE A 155 -13.27 -2.52 -9.40
C ILE A 155 -13.58 -1.30 -10.26
N ASP A 156 -14.02 -0.20 -9.66
CA ASP A 156 -14.29 1.06 -10.35
C ASP A 156 -12.97 1.69 -10.83
N LEU A 157 -11.94 1.66 -9.99
CA LEU A 157 -10.58 2.11 -10.32
C LEU A 157 -9.99 1.32 -11.51
N ILE A 158 -10.16 0.00 -11.55
CA ILE A 158 -9.73 -0.83 -12.69
C ILE A 158 -10.41 -0.38 -13.98
N HIS A 159 -11.73 -0.17 -13.97
CA HIS A 159 -12.46 0.29 -15.15
C HIS A 159 -12.03 1.69 -15.60
N MET A 160 -11.81 2.60 -14.64
CA MET A 160 -11.31 3.94 -14.94
C MET A 160 -9.92 3.91 -15.56
N CYS A 161 -8.98 3.15 -14.98
CA CYS A 161 -7.64 2.98 -15.53
C CYS A 161 -7.67 2.40 -16.95
N LYS A 162 -8.47 1.35 -17.20
CA LYS A 162 -8.63 0.78 -18.55
C LYS A 162 -9.11 1.82 -19.55
N ARG A 163 -10.15 2.58 -19.19
CA ARG A 163 -10.69 3.67 -20.03
C ARG A 163 -9.64 4.73 -20.34
N PHE A 164 -8.89 5.20 -19.35
CA PHE A 164 -7.85 6.20 -19.55
C PHE A 164 -6.69 5.66 -20.39
N ILE A 165 -6.28 4.40 -20.20
CA ILE A 165 -5.27 3.75 -21.03
C ILE A 165 -5.73 3.71 -22.49
N ASP A 166 -7.00 3.43 -22.76
CA ASP A 166 -7.52 3.39 -24.12
C ASP A 166 -7.69 4.79 -24.73
N GLU A 167 -7.98 5.81 -23.92
CA GLU A 167 -8.17 7.20 -24.35
C GLU A 167 -6.85 7.93 -24.65
N TYR A 168 -5.79 7.65 -23.89
CA TYR A 168 -4.48 8.29 -24.02
C TYR A 168 -3.43 7.41 -24.73
N LYS A 169 -3.86 6.37 -25.43
CA LYS A 169 -3.02 5.51 -26.27
C LYS A 169 -2.52 6.23 -27.53
#